data_AF-A0A957ZHS4-F1
#
_entry.id   AF-A0A957ZHS4-F1
#
_cell.length_a   1.000
_cell.length_b   1.000
_cell.length_c   1.000
_cell.angle_alpha   90.00
_cell.angle_beta   90.00
_cell.angle_gamma   90.00
#
_symmetry.space_group_name_H-M   'P 1'
#
loop_
_entity.id
_entity.type
_entity.pdbx_description
1 polymer ?
#
loop_
_entity_poly.entity_id
_entity_poly.type
_entity_poly.pdbx_seq_one_letter_code
_entity_poly.pdbx_strand_id
1 'polypeptide(L)'
;DVFYLYPTAWQKVNASDPNICDIDNPSMLAGSAAAFARSATAFEPFANVYAPYYRQADAAYALSLPLPEHDALIAGIPTMDAVAAFDYYIEHFNAGRPFILAGHSQGSNVLINLLTGYLADHPEVYQRMVAAYVIGYPVTAELLA
;
A
#
# COMPACT_ATOMS: atom_id res chain seq x y z
N ASP A 1 0.24 4.33 -15.77
CA ASP A 1 0.76 3.30 -14.84
C ASP A 1 -0.18 3.04 -13.71
N VAL A 2 0.00 1.90 -13.05
CA VAL A 2 -0.67 1.61 -11.78
C VAL A 2 0.40 1.29 -10.75
N PHE A 3 0.42 2.06 -9.66
CA PHE A 3 1.16 1.70 -8.47
C PHE A 3 0.19 1.00 -7.51
N TYR A 4 0.42 -0.29 -7.28
CA TYR A 4 -0.50 -1.19 -6.59
C TYR A 4 0.05 -1.64 -5.24
N LEU A 5 -0.69 -1.35 -4.17
CA LEU A 5 -0.41 -1.80 -2.82
C LEU A 5 -1.37 -2.96 -2.47
N TYR A 6 -0.83 -4.17 -2.48
CA TYR A 6 -1.59 -5.40 -2.23
C TYR A 6 -2.12 -5.45 -0.78
N PRO A 7 -3.22 -6.20 -0.50
CA PRO A 7 -3.71 -6.41 0.86
C PRO A 7 -2.71 -7.21 1.72
N THR A 8 -2.99 -7.40 3.00
CA THR A 8 -2.15 -8.25 3.85
C THR A 8 -1.97 -9.65 3.23
N ALA A 9 -0.72 -10.03 2.99
CA ALA A 9 -0.28 -11.27 2.38
C ALA A 9 0.42 -12.21 3.38
N TRP A 10 0.47 -11.79 4.65
CA TRP A 10 1.14 -12.51 5.73
C TRP A 10 0.32 -12.47 7.02
N GLN A 11 0.43 -13.53 7.80
CA GLN A 11 -0.08 -13.60 9.17
C GLN A 11 0.96 -14.31 10.03
N LYS A 12 1.08 -13.88 11.28
CA LYS A 12 2.03 -14.52 12.19
C LYS A 12 1.56 -15.93 12.59
N VAL A 13 2.51 -16.82 12.84
CA VAL A 13 2.21 -18.23 13.18
C VAL A 13 2.06 -18.38 14.69
N ASN A 14 2.94 -17.74 15.45
CA ASN A 14 2.90 -17.76 16.91
C ASN A 14 2.56 -16.39 17.46
N ALA A 15 1.90 -16.34 18.61
CA ALA A 15 1.55 -15.08 19.26
C ALA A 15 2.78 -14.22 19.62
N SER A 16 3.93 -14.88 19.88
CA SER A 16 5.22 -14.26 20.20
C SER A 16 5.99 -13.71 19.00
N ASP A 17 5.58 -14.05 17.78
CA ASP A 17 6.22 -13.51 16.58
C ASP A 17 5.98 -11.99 16.52
N PRO A 18 6.89 -11.22 15.89
CA PRO A 18 6.70 -9.78 15.68
C PRO A 18 5.36 -9.46 15.00
N ASN A 19 4.78 -8.29 15.30
CA ASN A 19 3.52 -7.88 14.66
C ASN A 19 3.69 -7.26 13.27
N ILE A 20 4.93 -7.02 12.85
CA ILE A 20 5.31 -6.60 11.50
C ILE A 20 6.23 -7.68 10.93
N CYS A 21 5.95 -8.17 9.72
CA CYS A 21 6.80 -9.16 9.09
C CYS A 21 8.12 -8.59 8.59
N ASP A 22 9.13 -9.45 8.47
CA ASP A 22 10.35 -9.14 7.72
C ASP A 22 10.05 -9.03 6.22
N ILE A 23 10.82 -8.19 5.52
CA ILE A 23 10.60 -7.89 4.10
C ILE A 23 10.86 -9.11 3.19
N ASP A 24 11.69 -10.04 3.64
CA ASP A 24 12.05 -11.26 2.93
C ASP A 24 11.30 -12.49 3.47
N ASN A 25 10.24 -12.29 4.27
CA ASN A 25 9.45 -13.39 4.80
C ASN A 25 8.86 -14.25 3.66
N PRO A 26 9.18 -15.56 3.58
CA PRO A 26 8.77 -16.39 2.45
C PRO A 26 7.26 -16.49 2.26
N SER A 27 6.49 -16.47 3.35
CA SER A 27 5.02 -16.51 3.27
C SER A 27 4.45 -15.20 2.76
N MET A 28 5.02 -14.06 3.15
CA MET A 28 4.64 -12.75 2.60
C MET A 28 4.95 -12.69 1.10
N LEU A 29 6.14 -13.15 0.69
CA LEU A 29 6.52 -13.15 -0.73
C LEU A 29 5.59 -14.04 -1.57
N ALA A 30 5.27 -15.25 -1.10
CA ALA A 30 4.32 -16.13 -1.79
C ALA A 30 2.88 -15.55 -1.79
N GLY A 31 2.44 -15.00 -0.67
CA GLY A 31 1.11 -14.39 -0.54
C GLY A 31 0.95 -13.14 -1.41
N SER A 32 2.00 -12.33 -1.55
CA SER A 32 1.97 -11.10 -2.34
C SER A 32 1.83 -11.41 -3.83
N ALA A 33 2.51 -12.45 -4.33
CA ALA A 33 2.32 -12.95 -5.69
C ALA A 33 0.87 -13.43 -5.93
N ALA A 34 0.29 -14.15 -4.96
CA ALA A 34 -1.11 -14.58 -5.05
C ALA A 34 -2.09 -13.39 -5.02
N ALA A 35 -1.81 -12.36 -4.21
CA ALA A 35 -2.61 -11.15 -4.14
C ALA A 35 -2.51 -10.31 -5.43
N PHE A 36 -1.33 -10.25 -6.04
CA PHE A 36 -1.12 -9.65 -7.35
C PHE A 36 -1.97 -10.35 -8.40
N ALA A 37 -1.88 -11.68 -8.50
CA ALA A 37 -2.62 -12.48 -9.46
C ALA A 37 -4.15 -12.31 -9.35
N ARG A 38 -4.66 -12.06 -8.14
CA ARG A 38 -6.10 -11.90 -7.87
C ARG A 38 -6.67 -10.55 -8.29
N SER A 39 -5.89 -9.48 -8.19
CA SER A 39 -6.44 -8.11 -8.25
C SER A 39 -5.64 -7.16 -9.13
N ALA A 40 -4.32 -7.27 -9.14
CA ALA A 40 -3.46 -6.37 -9.91
C ALA A 40 -3.50 -6.65 -11.42
N THR A 41 -3.69 -7.92 -11.80
CA THR A 41 -3.77 -8.39 -13.18
C THR A 41 -4.90 -7.74 -13.98
N ALA A 42 -5.92 -7.20 -13.30
CA ALA A 42 -6.99 -6.42 -13.93
C ALA A 42 -6.47 -5.19 -14.69
N PHE A 43 -5.29 -4.67 -14.33
CA PHE A 43 -4.70 -3.49 -14.95
C PHE A 43 -3.68 -3.82 -16.07
N GLU A 44 -3.16 -5.05 -16.11
CA GLU A 44 -2.09 -5.45 -17.05
C GLU A 44 -2.42 -5.23 -18.53
N PRO A 45 -3.67 -5.41 -19.02
CA PRO A 45 -3.97 -5.15 -20.43
C PRO A 45 -3.86 -3.66 -20.83
N PHE A 46 -3.80 -2.74 -19.87
CA PHE A 46 -3.93 -1.31 -20.10
C PHE A 46 -2.82 -0.45 -19.50
N ALA A 47 -2.00 -1.00 -18.59
CA ALA A 47 -0.97 -0.24 -17.89
C ALA A 47 0.20 -1.12 -17.41
N ASN A 48 1.37 -0.50 -17.24
CA ASN A 48 2.44 -1.11 -16.46
C ASN A 48 2.01 -1.12 -14.98
N VAL A 49 2.14 -2.27 -14.34
CA VAL A 49 1.79 -2.45 -12.93
C VAL A 49 3.06 -2.54 -12.10
N TYR A 50 3.20 -1.64 -11.14
CA TYR A 50 4.29 -1.59 -10.16
C TYR A 50 3.71 -1.97 -8.80
N ALA A 51 4.14 -3.11 -8.26
CA ALA A 51 3.66 -3.62 -6.99
C ALA A 51 4.86 -3.96 -6.09
N PRO A 52 5.35 -3.00 -5.28
CA PRO A 52 6.54 -3.20 -4.47
C PRO A 52 6.24 -4.12 -3.29
N TYR A 53 7.22 -4.93 -2.88
CA TYR A 53 7.16 -5.53 -1.55
C TYR A 53 7.26 -4.43 -0.49
N TYR A 54 6.41 -4.51 0.52
CA TYR A 54 6.45 -3.65 1.69
C TYR A 54 6.16 -4.51 2.92
N ARG A 55 6.80 -4.22 4.05
CA ARG A 55 6.56 -4.97 5.29
C ARG A 55 5.14 -4.75 5.77
N GLN A 56 4.48 -5.82 6.19
CA GLN A 56 3.07 -5.82 6.53
C GLN A 56 2.84 -6.05 8.01
N ALA A 57 1.82 -5.39 8.55
CA ALA A 57 1.32 -5.71 9.86
C ALA A 57 0.48 -7.00 9.81
N ASP A 58 0.61 -7.84 10.83
CA ASP A 58 -0.23 -9.02 11.03
C ASP A 58 -1.71 -8.61 11.08
N ALA A 59 -2.54 -9.24 10.24
CA ALA A 59 -3.94 -8.85 10.11
C ALA A 59 -4.73 -9.07 11.40
N ALA A 60 -4.52 -10.19 12.09
CA ALA A 60 -5.26 -10.53 13.30
C ALA A 60 -4.93 -9.55 14.44
N TYR A 61 -3.65 -9.24 14.62
CA TYR A 61 -3.19 -8.24 15.57
C TYR A 61 -3.72 -6.85 15.21
N ALA A 62 -3.50 -6.39 13.98
CA ALA A 62 -3.90 -5.05 13.56
C ALA A 62 -5.42 -4.82 13.74
N LEU A 63 -6.25 -5.78 13.35
CA LEU A 63 -7.71 -5.70 13.47
C LEU A 63 -8.22 -5.84 14.92
N SER A 64 -7.37 -6.26 15.86
CA SER A 64 -7.71 -6.31 17.28
C SER A 64 -7.52 -4.99 18.01
N LEU A 65 -6.80 -4.04 17.39
CA LEU A 65 -6.49 -2.75 17.97
C LEU A 65 -7.66 -1.77 17.83
N PRO A 66 -7.79 -0.80 18.76
CA PRO A 66 -8.59 0.40 18.53
C PRO A 66 -8.14 1.12 17.26
N LEU A 67 -9.08 1.78 16.55
CA LEU A 67 -8.79 2.46 15.27
C LEU A 67 -7.56 3.38 15.31
N PRO A 68 -7.36 4.26 16.31
CA PRO A 68 -6.17 5.12 16.35
C PRO A 68 -4.84 4.35 16.43
N GLU A 69 -4.83 3.22 17.15
CA GLU A 69 -3.64 2.37 17.28
C GLU A 69 -3.40 1.53 16.02
N HIS A 70 -4.47 1.07 15.38
CA HIS A 70 -4.41 0.45 14.05
C HIS A 70 -3.83 1.43 13.02
N ASP A 71 -4.36 2.65 12.95
CA ASP A 71 -3.89 3.68 12.02
C ASP A 71 -2.42 4.02 12.27
N ALA A 72 -2.01 4.19 13.54
CA ALA A 72 -0.62 4.43 13.91
C ALA A 72 0.31 3.27 13.52
N LEU A 73 -0.14 2.02 13.68
CA LEU A 73 0.61 0.83 13.26
C LEU A 73 0.86 0.84 11.74
N ILE A 74 -0.18 1.13 10.95
CA ILE A 74 -0.06 1.14 9.48
C ILE A 74 0.73 2.36 8.98
N ALA A 75 0.59 3.52 9.63
CA ALA A 75 1.36 4.74 9.37
C ALA A 75 2.86 4.59 9.68
N GLY A 76 3.26 3.56 10.43
CA GLY A 76 4.65 3.22 10.70
C GLY A 76 5.32 2.49 9.53
N ILE A 77 5.96 1.35 9.83
CA ILE A 77 6.79 0.58 8.89
C ILE A 77 6.10 0.32 7.52
N PRO A 78 4.83 -0.13 7.46
CA PRO A 78 4.18 -0.41 6.17
C PRO A 78 4.13 0.82 5.25
N THR A 79 3.79 1.97 5.81
CA THR A 79 3.75 3.24 5.06
C THR A 79 5.15 3.71 4.68
N MET A 80 6.12 3.62 5.59
CA MET A 80 7.51 4.02 5.30
C MET A 80 8.07 3.26 4.08
N ASP A 81 7.88 1.94 4.03
CA ASP A 81 8.35 1.12 2.90
C ASP A 81 7.62 1.48 1.60
N ALA A 82 6.29 1.65 1.66
CA ALA A 82 5.49 1.97 0.48
C ALA A 82 5.80 3.35 -0.09
N VAL A 83 6.02 4.36 0.77
CA VAL A 83 6.43 5.71 0.35
C VAL A 83 7.82 5.67 -0.29
N ALA A 84 8.80 4.99 0.33
CA ALA A 84 10.12 4.84 -0.25
C ALA A 84 10.09 4.12 -1.62
N ALA A 85 9.25 3.10 -1.77
CA ALA A 85 9.06 2.41 -3.03
C ALA A 85 8.35 3.28 -4.09
N PHE A 86 7.39 4.11 -3.67
CA PHE A 86 6.70 5.02 -4.57
C PHE A 86 7.61 6.13 -5.07
N ASP A 87 8.40 6.72 -4.18
CA ASP A 87 9.41 7.72 -4.51
C ASP A 87 10.40 7.16 -5.55
N TYR A 88 10.97 5.99 -5.26
CA TYR A 88 11.85 5.28 -6.20
C TYR A 88 11.16 5.02 -7.56
N TYR A 89 9.88 4.64 -7.54
CA TYR A 89 9.09 4.47 -8.77
C TYR A 89 8.96 5.77 -9.57
N ILE A 90 8.67 6.88 -8.90
CA ILE A 90 8.54 8.20 -9.52
C ILE A 90 9.86 8.64 -10.15
N GLU A 91 10.97 8.48 -9.44
CA GLU A 91 12.30 8.91 -9.88
C GLU A 91 12.88 8.06 -11.01
N HIS A 92 12.65 6.75 -11.00
CA HIS A 92 13.38 5.82 -11.87
C HIS A 92 12.55 5.14 -12.95
N PHE A 93 11.24 4.98 -12.75
CA PHE A 93 10.41 4.15 -13.64
C PHE A 93 9.24 4.89 -14.29
N ASN A 94 8.62 5.85 -13.59
CA ASN A 94 7.41 6.52 -14.07
C ASN A 94 7.67 7.38 -15.33
N ALA A 95 8.86 8.01 -15.42
CA ALA A 95 9.28 8.81 -16.58
C ALA A 95 8.26 9.86 -17.04
N GLY A 96 7.60 10.54 -16.10
CA GLY A 96 6.64 11.62 -16.43
C GLY A 96 5.20 11.16 -16.67
N ARG A 97 4.91 9.85 -16.67
CA ARG A 97 3.62 9.31 -17.13
C ARG A 97 2.48 9.51 -16.12
N PRO A 98 1.23 9.67 -16.59
CA PRO A 98 0.08 9.64 -15.70
C PRO A 98 -0.07 8.28 -15.04
N PHE A 99 -0.48 8.28 -13.77
CA PHE A 99 -0.58 7.07 -12.96
C PHE A 99 -1.86 7.01 -12.16
N ILE A 100 -2.25 5.79 -11.81
CA ILE A 100 -3.33 5.46 -10.88
C ILE A 100 -2.66 4.86 -9.65
N LEU A 101 -3.23 5.16 -8.49
CA LEU A 101 -2.92 4.45 -7.27
C LEU A 101 -4.03 3.44 -6.98
N ALA A 102 -3.67 2.23 -6.59
CA ALA A 102 -4.65 1.20 -6.25
C ALA A 102 -4.21 0.45 -4.99
N GLY A 103 -5.14 0.28 -4.06
CA GLY A 103 -4.93 -0.43 -2.82
C GLY A 103 -6.12 -1.31 -2.45
N HIS A 104 -5.86 -2.34 -1.65
CA HIS A 104 -6.93 -3.11 -1.00
C HIS A 104 -6.60 -3.37 0.48
N SER A 105 -7.60 -3.26 1.37
CA SER A 105 -7.48 -3.55 2.80
C SER A 105 -6.30 -2.77 3.43
N GLN A 106 -5.29 -3.43 4.01
CA GLN A 106 -4.09 -2.77 4.55
C GLN A 106 -3.39 -1.88 3.49
N GLY A 107 -3.32 -2.33 2.24
CA GLY A 107 -2.75 -1.54 1.14
C GLY A 107 -3.53 -0.25 0.85
N SER A 108 -4.84 -0.22 1.13
CA SER A 108 -5.65 1.00 1.05
C SER A 108 -5.39 1.96 2.19
N ASN A 109 -5.19 1.44 3.40
CA ASN A 109 -4.82 2.28 4.53
C ASN A 109 -3.43 2.90 4.33
N VAL A 110 -2.46 2.12 3.83
CA VAL A 110 -1.15 2.64 3.40
C VAL A 110 -1.30 3.68 2.29
N LEU A 111 -2.17 3.40 1.31
CA LEU A 111 -2.41 4.33 0.20
C LEU A 111 -2.97 5.67 0.69
N ILE A 112 -3.83 5.69 1.71
CA ILE A 112 -4.30 6.94 2.33
C ILE A 112 -3.13 7.76 2.86
N ASN A 113 -2.18 7.13 3.57
CA ASN A 113 -1.01 7.85 4.10
C ASN A 113 -0.10 8.37 2.98
N LEU A 114 0.03 7.64 1.87
CA LEU A 114 0.75 8.11 0.69
C LEU A 114 0.05 9.33 0.06
N LEU A 115 -1.28 9.30 -0.04
CA LEU A 115 -2.09 10.40 -0.57
C LEU A 115 -1.97 11.67 0.32
N THR A 116 -2.13 11.53 1.64
CA THR A 116 -2.19 12.67 2.57
C THR A 116 -0.83 13.14 3.05
N GLY A 117 0.21 12.31 2.97
CA GLY A 117 1.59 12.67 3.26
C GLY A 117 2.35 13.01 1.98
N TYR A 118 2.81 11.97 1.27
CA TYR A 118 3.74 12.13 0.14
C TYR A 118 3.17 13.04 -0.96
N LEU A 119 1.93 12.84 -1.42
CA LEU A 119 1.40 13.66 -2.52
C LEU A 119 1.01 15.08 -2.10
N ALA A 120 0.70 15.31 -0.82
CA ALA A 120 0.49 16.66 -0.31
C ALA A 120 1.79 17.50 -0.40
N ASP A 121 2.93 16.85 -0.13
CA ASP A 121 4.25 17.48 -0.21
C ASP A 121 4.81 17.58 -1.65
N HIS A 122 4.25 16.83 -2.60
CA HIS A 122 4.72 16.73 -4.00
C HIS A 122 3.60 17.06 -5.01
N PRO A 123 3.15 18.32 -5.10
CA PRO A 123 2.02 18.72 -5.96
C PRO A 123 2.27 18.45 -7.46
N GLU A 124 3.51 18.50 -7.93
CA GLU A 124 3.90 18.17 -9.31
C GLU A 124 3.76 16.68 -9.64
N VAL A 125 3.93 15.81 -8.64
CA VAL A 125 3.61 14.38 -8.77
C VAL A 125 2.10 14.20 -8.72
N TYR A 126 1.42 14.86 -7.79
CA TYR A 126 -0.03 14.77 -7.63
C TYR A 126 -0.81 15.18 -8.90
N GLN A 127 -0.35 16.21 -9.61
CA GLN A 127 -0.95 16.65 -10.89
C GLN A 127 -0.98 15.57 -11.98
N ARG A 128 -0.16 14.53 -11.86
CA ARG A 128 -0.09 13.40 -12.80
C ARG A 128 -0.91 12.18 -12.32
N MET A 129 -1.44 12.23 -11.10
CA MET A 129 -2.33 11.19 -10.59
C MET A 129 -3.71 11.32 -11.26
N VAL A 130 -4.19 10.24 -11.88
CA VAL A 130 -5.48 10.18 -12.56
C VAL A 130 -6.60 9.81 -11.58
N ALA A 131 -6.36 8.81 -10.74
CA ALA A 131 -7.32 8.30 -9.78
C ALA A 131 -6.62 7.52 -8.66
N ALA A 132 -7.32 7.39 -7.52
CA ALA A 132 -6.94 6.50 -6.43
C ALA A 132 -8.09 5.52 -6.12
N TYR A 133 -7.82 4.22 -6.22
CA TYR A 133 -8.74 3.16 -5.81
C TYR A 133 -8.39 2.69 -4.39
N VAL A 134 -9.05 3.27 -3.39
CA VAL A 134 -8.83 3.00 -1.97
C VAL A 134 -9.90 2.01 -1.47
N ILE A 135 -9.75 0.73 -1.80
CA ILE A 135 -10.80 -0.27 -1.56
C ILE A 135 -10.59 -0.97 -0.21
N GLY A 136 -11.61 -1.05 0.63
CA GLY A 136 -11.54 -1.78 1.90
C GLY A 136 -10.89 -1.00 3.07
N TYR A 137 -10.75 0.33 2.94
CA TYR A 137 -10.54 1.25 4.07
C TYR A 137 -11.39 2.52 3.85
N PRO A 138 -11.96 3.14 4.91
CA PRO A 138 -12.84 4.29 4.74
C PRO A 138 -12.11 5.54 4.21
N VAL A 139 -12.71 6.20 3.23
CA VAL A 139 -12.38 7.57 2.82
C VAL A 139 -13.52 8.47 3.32
N THR A 140 -13.25 9.25 4.37
CA THR A 140 -14.26 10.09 5.03
C THR A 140 -14.32 11.49 4.43
N ALA A 141 -15.39 12.23 4.70
CA ALA A 141 -15.47 13.64 4.31
C ALA A 141 -14.38 14.49 4.99
N GLU A 142 -13.99 14.14 6.21
CA GLU A 142 -12.90 14.80 6.94
C GLU A 142 -11.54 14.58 6.26
N LEU A 143 -11.30 13.37 5.73
CA LEU A 143 -10.07 13.08 4.98
C LEU A 143 -9.97 13.86 3.66
N LEU A 144 -11.11 14.20 3.06
CA LEU A 144 -11.20 14.91 1.78
C LEU A 144 -11.24 16.44 1.93
N ALA A 145 -11.40 16.96 3.15
CA ALA A 145 -11.54 18.37 3.45
C ALA A 145 -10.18 19.08 3.54
#